data_AF-A0A929PHB9-F1
#
_entry.id   AF-A0A929PHB9-F1
#
_cell.length_a   1.000
_cell.length_b   1.000
_cell.length_c   1.000
_cell.angle_alpha   90.00
_cell.angle_beta   90.00
_cell.angle_gamma   90.00
#
_symmetry.space_group_name_H-M   'P 1'
#
loop_
_entity.id
_entity.type
_entity.pdbx_description
1 polymer ?
#
loop_
_entity_poly.entity_id
_entity_poly.type
_entity_poly.pdbx_seq_one_letter_code
_entity_poly.pdbx_strand_id
1 'polypeptide(L)'
;MNVQCLKTINRVELMPNIPSPFQMRDWKALAKAYDEFVFNFDLTGDFLPLIWWDKSHRNFKRDTFGFPSFVGSKFKGKDGSQEAINCVAAVLGATLVGIDKSNQDGHNWVLMCENYYNVDNGEYLFLNTANW
;
A
#
# COMPACT_ATOMS: atom_id res chain seq x y z
N MET A 1 46.23 -15.29 10.63
CA MET A 1 44.84 -15.18 10.13
C MET A 1 44.83 -14.14 9.03
N ASN A 2 44.65 -14.54 7.77
CA ASN A 2 44.53 -13.60 6.65
C ASN A 2 43.13 -12.99 6.70
N VAL A 3 43.03 -11.73 7.11
CA VAL A 3 41.82 -10.93 6.93
C VAL A 3 41.70 -10.67 5.44
N GLN A 4 40.73 -11.29 4.80
CA GLN A 4 40.39 -11.02 3.40
C GLN A 4 39.97 -9.55 3.32
N CYS A 5 40.75 -8.74 2.62
CA CYS A 5 40.44 -7.33 2.41
C CYS A 5 39.06 -7.21 1.73
N LEU A 6 38.09 -6.61 2.42
CA LEU A 6 36.77 -6.35 1.87
C LEU A 6 36.93 -5.53 0.59
N LYS A 7 36.37 -6.03 -0.51
CA LYS A 7 36.45 -5.38 -1.81
C LYS A 7 35.67 -4.06 -1.75
N THR A 8 36.37 -2.94 -1.89
CA THR A 8 35.78 -1.61 -1.85
C THR A 8 34.86 -1.36 -3.04
N ILE A 9 33.71 -0.70 -2.81
CA ILE A 9 32.82 -0.23 -3.88
C ILE A 9 32.98 1.28 -4.00
N ASN A 10 33.77 1.75 -4.99
CA ASN A 10 34.14 3.16 -5.13
C ASN A 10 32.96 4.15 -5.07
N ARG A 11 31.75 3.75 -5.50
CA ARG A 11 30.56 4.60 -5.41
C ARG A 11 29.97 4.71 -4.00
N VAL A 12 30.10 3.67 -3.18
CA VAL A 12 29.65 3.67 -1.77
C VAL A 12 30.57 4.56 -0.94
N GLU A 13 31.88 4.56 -1.21
CA GLU A 13 32.85 5.42 -0.51
C GLU A 13 32.61 6.92 -0.70
N LEU A 14 31.88 7.31 -1.76
CA LEU A 14 31.49 8.70 -1.98
C LEU A 14 30.25 9.11 -1.15
N MET A 15 29.52 8.14 -0.60
CA MET A 15 28.34 8.41 0.21
C MET A 15 28.79 8.74 1.64
N PRO A 16 28.33 9.85 2.22
CA PRO A 16 28.64 10.13 3.61
C PRO A 16 27.98 9.06 4.50
N ASN A 17 28.71 8.57 5.50
CA ASN A 17 28.18 7.59 6.48
C ASN A 17 26.91 8.09 7.19
N ILE A 18 26.77 9.41 7.32
CA ILE A 18 25.59 10.09 7.85
C ILE A 18 25.30 11.27 6.92
N PRO A 19 24.07 11.42 6.40
CA PRO A 19 23.72 12.54 5.54
C PRO A 19 23.83 13.87 6.31
N SER A 20 24.22 14.95 5.62
CA SER A 20 24.27 16.30 6.18
C SER A 20 23.39 17.25 5.35
N PRO A 21 22.38 17.89 5.95
CA PRO A 21 21.96 17.73 7.35
C PRO A 21 21.28 16.38 7.63
N PHE A 22 21.51 15.80 8.80
CA PHE A 22 20.76 14.62 9.24
C PHE A 22 19.40 15.06 9.79
N GLN A 23 18.33 14.53 9.23
CA GLN A 23 16.97 14.72 9.73
C GLN A 23 16.26 13.38 9.80
N MET A 24 16.02 12.89 11.02
CA MET A 24 15.20 11.70 11.22
C MET A 24 13.73 12.09 11.05
N ARG A 25 13.12 11.59 9.97
CA ARG A 25 11.68 11.75 9.75
C ARG A 25 10.91 11.02 10.84
N ASP A 26 9.85 11.64 11.36
CA ASP A 26 8.86 10.95 12.17
C ASP A 26 8.03 10.03 11.27
N TRP A 27 8.49 8.79 11.12
CA TRP A 27 7.83 7.77 10.30
C TRP A 27 6.46 7.38 10.84
N LYS A 28 6.24 7.48 12.15
CA LYS A 28 4.96 7.16 12.77
C LYS A 28 3.92 8.23 12.42
N ALA A 29 4.28 9.51 12.56
CA ALA A 29 3.42 10.60 12.15
C ALA A 29 3.15 10.57 10.64
N LEU A 30 4.17 10.31 9.82
CA LEU A 30 4.00 10.20 8.37
C LEU A 30 3.06 9.05 7.98
N ALA A 31 3.19 7.88 8.59
CA ALA A 31 2.32 6.73 8.29
C ALA A 31 0.85 7.02 8.64
N LYS A 32 0.59 7.71 9.76
CA LYS A 32 -0.76 8.16 10.12
C LYS A 32 -1.32 9.18 9.13
N ALA A 33 -0.51 10.16 8.74
CA ALA A 33 -0.92 11.17 7.74
C ALA A 33 -1.15 10.54 6.35
N TYR A 34 -0.35 9.55 5.97
CA TYR A 34 -0.57 8.79 4.74
C TYR A 34 -1.90 8.04 4.79
N ASP A 35 -2.20 7.36 5.90
CA ASP A 35 -3.47 6.65 6.09
C ASP A 35 -4.68 7.58 5.92
N GLU A 36 -4.68 8.71 6.65
CA GLU A 36 -5.72 9.73 6.57
C GLU A 36 -5.88 10.26 5.13
N PHE A 37 -4.77 10.45 4.42
CA PHE A 37 -4.80 10.94 3.04
C PHE A 37 -5.34 9.90 2.05
N VAL A 38 -4.85 8.67 2.06
CA VAL A 38 -5.21 7.70 1.01
C VAL A 38 -6.61 7.12 1.20
N PHE A 39 -7.12 7.00 2.44
CA PHE A 39 -8.46 6.48 2.71
C PHE A 39 -9.56 7.56 2.70
N ASN A 40 -9.23 8.82 2.40
CA ASN A 40 -10.20 9.91 2.35
C ASN A 40 -10.89 10.00 0.97
N PHE A 41 -12.20 9.70 0.96
CA PHE A 41 -13.06 9.75 -0.22
C PHE A 41 -13.48 11.17 -0.63
N ASP A 42 -13.37 12.13 0.28
CA ASP A 42 -13.83 13.51 0.08
C ASP A 42 -12.74 14.42 -0.49
N LEU A 43 -11.54 13.89 -0.74
CA LEU A 43 -10.45 14.66 -1.33
C LEU A 43 -10.77 15.07 -2.77
N THR A 44 -10.65 16.37 -3.05
CA THR A 44 -10.80 16.96 -4.37
C THR A 44 -9.48 17.49 -4.91
N GLY A 45 -9.28 17.42 -6.22
CA GLY A 45 -8.09 17.94 -6.89
C GLY A 45 -7.62 17.01 -7.99
N ASP A 46 -6.52 17.38 -8.66
CA ASP A 46 -5.97 16.56 -9.73
C ASP A 46 -5.63 15.16 -9.22
N PHE A 47 -6.21 14.15 -9.88
CA PHE A 47 -6.09 12.72 -9.57
C PHE A 47 -6.68 12.24 -8.23
N LEU A 48 -7.30 13.11 -7.44
CA LEU A 48 -7.95 12.77 -6.17
C LEU A 48 -9.46 12.43 -6.33
N PRO A 49 -10.08 11.73 -5.37
CA PRO A 49 -9.46 11.02 -4.24
C PRO A 49 -8.66 9.81 -4.72
N LEU A 50 -7.67 9.31 -3.97
CA LEU A 50 -6.90 8.12 -4.39
C LEU A 50 -7.68 6.82 -4.22
N ILE A 51 -8.55 6.75 -3.21
CA ILE A 51 -9.40 5.59 -2.97
C ILE A 51 -10.61 5.54 -3.90
N TRP A 52 -11.07 4.32 -4.19
CA TRP A 52 -12.42 4.08 -4.71
C TRP A 52 -12.98 2.78 -4.11
N TRP A 53 -14.31 2.63 -4.20
CA TRP A 53 -14.99 1.37 -3.90
C TRP A 53 -14.89 0.44 -5.10
N ASP A 54 -14.38 -0.77 -4.90
CA ASP A 54 -14.52 -1.87 -5.87
C ASP A 54 -15.78 -2.67 -5.53
N LYS A 55 -16.73 -2.69 -6.47
CA LYS A 55 -18.03 -3.37 -6.35
C LYS A 55 -18.17 -4.56 -7.30
N SER A 56 -17.06 -5.09 -7.81
CA SER A 56 -17.05 -6.22 -8.73
C SER A 56 -17.45 -7.54 -8.08
N HIS A 57 -17.25 -7.68 -6.76
CA HIS A 57 -17.61 -8.86 -5.96
C HIS A 57 -17.03 -10.18 -6.50
N ARG A 58 -15.87 -10.13 -7.17
CA ARG A 58 -15.30 -11.29 -7.89
C ARG A 58 -15.00 -12.47 -6.98
N ASN A 59 -14.14 -12.26 -6.00
CA ASN A 59 -13.72 -13.34 -5.10
C ASN A 59 -14.73 -13.55 -3.96
N PHE A 60 -15.36 -12.47 -3.51
CA PHE A 60 -16.32 -12.53 -2.43
C PHE A 60 -17.44 -11.51 -2.60
N LYS A 61 -18.64 -11.86 -2.13
CA LYS A 61 -19.86 -11.05 -2.23
C LYS A 61 -19.87 -9.86 -1.25
N ARG A 62 -18.93 -8.92 -1.42
CA ARG A 62 -18.84 -7.67 -0.65
C ARG A 62 -18.14 -6.57 -1.45
N ASP A 63 -18.53 -5.33 -1.19
CA ASP A 63 -17.76 -4.16 -1.63
C ASP A 63 -16.37 -4.18 -0.97
N THR A 64 -15.36 -3.76 -1.73
CA THR A 64 -13.96 -3.68 -1.31
C THR A 64 -13.39 -2.32 -1.74
N PHE A 65 -12.09 -2.09 -1.64
CA PHE A 65 -11.48 -0.82 -2.00
C PHE A 65 -10.29 -1.00 -2.94
N GLY A 66 -9.91 0.08 -3.60
CA GLY A 66 -8.74 0.12 -4.44
C GLY A 66 -7.95 1.41 -4.32
N PHE A 67 -6.65 1.32 -4.60
CA PHE A 67 -5.73 2.42 -4.82
C PHE A 67 -5.05 2.29 -6.19
N PRO A 68 -4.69 3.40 -6.85
CA PRO A 68 -3.97 3.33 -8.10
C PRO A 68 -2.52 2.89 -7.83
N SER A 69 -1.91 2.12 -8.73
CA SER A 69 -0.50 1.76 -8.66
C SER A 69 0.42 2.99 -8.61
N PHE A 70 0.00 4.07 -9.27
CA PHE A 70 0.67 5.35 -9.29
C PHE A 70 -0.34 6.48 -9.56
N VAL A 71 -0.03 7.68 -9.08
CA VAL A 71 -0.86 8.87 -9.29
C VAL A 71 -0.95 9.17 -10.79
N GLY A 72 -2.17 9.39 -11.28
CA GLY A 72 -2.43 9.59 -12.72
C GLY A 72 -2.62 8.30 -13.53
N SER A 73 -2.65 7.13 -12.89
CA SER A 73 -2.98 5.88 -13.58
C SER A 73 -4.36 5.95 -14.25
N LYS A 74 -4.42 5.58 -15.53
CA LYS A 74 -5.67 5.43 -16.30
C LYS A 74 -6.60 4.32 -15.78
N PHE A 75 -6.10 3.47 -14.88
CA PHE A 75 -6.85 2.37 -14.29
C PHE A 75 -7.48 2.73 -12.94
N LYS A 76 -7.23 3.95 -12.42
CA LYS A 76 -7.89 4.45 -11.20
C LYS A 76 -9.41 4.37 -11.35
N GLY A 77 -10.08 3.83 -10.34
CA GLY A 77 -11.55 3.69 -10.34
C GLY A 77 -12.08 2.55 -11.22
N LYS A 78 -11.19 1.75 -11.83
CA LYS A 78 -11.59 0.54 -12.55
C LYS A 78 -11.51 -0.66 -11.61
N ASP A 79 -12.67 -1.11 -11.17
CA ASP A 79 -12.83 -2.29 -10.31
C ASP A 79 -11.99 -3.50 -10.77
N GLY A 80 -11.40 -4.18 -9.80
CA GLY A 80 -10.44 -5.26 -9.99
C GLY A 80 -9.02 -4.82 -10.40
N SER A 81 -8.80 -3.58 -10.85
CA SER A 81 -7.49 -3.13 -11.37
C SER A 81 -6.53 -2.62 -10.29
N GLN A 82 -6.94 -2.63 -9.03
CA GLN A 82 -6.11 -2.30 -7.88
C GLN A 82 -5.08 -3.39 -7.58
N GLU A 83 -3.99 -2.99 -6.94
CA GLU A 83 -2.91 -3.91 -6.58
C GLU A 83 -2.82 -4.17 -5.07
N ALA A 84 -2.68 -5.45 -4.72
CA ALA A 84 -2.55 -5.93 -3.35
C ALA A 84 -1.32 -5.32 -2.68
N ILE A 85 -0.21 -5.23 -3.41
CA ILE A 85 1.04 -4.66 -2.89
C ILE A 85 0.85 -3.24 -2.38
N ASN A 86 -0.08 -2.46 -2.95
CA ASN A 86 -0.40 -1.12 -2.48
C ASN A 86 -1.47 -1.14 -1.38
N CYS A 87 -2.62 -1.77 -1.64
CA CYS A 87 -3.77 -1.70 -0.75
C CYS A 87 -3.53 -2.43 0.58
N VAL A 88 -2.93 -3.62 0.53
CA VAL A 88 -2.64 -4.42 1.74
C VAL A 88 -1.50 -3.77 2.53
N ALA A 89 -0.49 -3.21 1.85
CA ALA A 89 0.60 -2.51 2.54
C ALA A 89 0.10 -1.26 3.26
N ALA A 90 -0.86 -0.51 2.70
CA ALA A 90 -1.47 0.63 3.37
C ALA A 90 -2.22 0.21 4.64
N VAL A 91 -3.01 -0.87 4.58
CA VAL A 91 -3.71 -1.43 5.75
C VAL A 91 -2.73 -1.92 6.82
N LEU A 92 -1.71 -2.68 6.42
CA LEU A 92 -0.67 -3.18 7.33
C LEU A 92 0.12 -2.04 7.98
N GLY A 93 0.55 -1.06 7.19
CA GLY A 93 1.32 0.11 7.65
C GLY A 93 0.56 0.93 8.69
N ALA A 94 -0.72 1.19 8.45
CA ALA A 94 -1.60 1.87 9.41
C ALA A 94 -1.75 1.08 10.72
N THR A 95 -1.92 -0.24 10.61
CA THR A 95 -2.04 -1.13 11.77
C THR A 95 -0.76 -1.11 12.63
N LEU A 96 0.42 -1.12 12.00
CA LEU A 96 1.72 -1.04 12.69
C LEU A 96 1.91 0.27 13.49
N VAL A 97 1.21 1.34 13.13
CA VAL A 97 1.25 2.62 13.85
C VAL A 97 0.05 2.86 14.79
N GLY A 98 -0.77 1.82 15.00
CA GLY A 98 -1.83 1.78 16.00
C GLY A 98 -3.20 2.22 15.50
N ILE A 99 -3.45 2.22 14.18
CA ILE A 99 -4.79 2.46 13.62
C ILE A 99 -5.53 1.12 13.53
N ASP A 100 -6.73 1.04 14.12
CA ASP A 100 -7.56 -0.16 14.03
C ASP A 100 -8.26 -0.23 12.68
N LYS A 101 -7.60 -0.88 11.71
CA LYS A 101 -8.14 -1.11 10.37
C LYS A 101 -9.28 -2.13 10.32
N SER A 102 -9.56 -2.85 11.41
CA SER A 102 -10.73 -3.74 11.47
C SER A 102 -12.02 -2.98 11.76
N ASN A 103 -11.91 -1.72 12.23
CA ASN A 103 -13.04 -0.84 12.51
C ASN A 103 -12.61 0.64 12.44
N GLN A 104 -12.17 1.10 11.26
CA GLN A 104 -11.92 2.51 11.01
C GLN A 104 -13.08 3.09 10.22
N ASP A 105 -13.74 4.10 10.80
CA ASP A 105 -14.88 4.82 10.20
C ASP A 105 -16.04 3.89 9.79
N GLY A 106 -16.26 2.83 10.55
CA GLY A 106 -17.31 1.83 10.29
C GLY A 106 -16.96 0.78 9.23
N HIS A 107 -15.72 0.77 8.75
CA HIS A 107 -15.23 -0.17 7.76
C HIS A 107 -14.20 -1.14 8.32
N ASN A 108 -14.30 -2.41 7.90
CA ASN A 108 -13.31 -3.43 8.16
C ASN A 108 -12.41 -3.61 6.93
N TRP A 109 -11.38 -2.75 6.84
CA TRP A 109 -10.41 -2.75 5.74
C TRP A 109 -9.58 -4.03 5.70
N VAL A 110 -9.31 -4.63 6.87
CA VAL A 110 -8.60 -5.91 6.99
C VAL A 110 -9.39 -7.03 6.31
N LEU A 111 -10.69 -7.12 6.56
CA LEU A 111 -11.56 -8.10 5.93
C LEU A 111 -11.56 -7.91 4.40
N MET A 112 -11.68 -6.66 3.93
CA MET A 112 -11.68 -6.36 2.49
C MET A 112 -10.39 -6.80 1.77
N CYS A 113 -9.24 -6.94 2.46
CA CYS A 113 -8.01 -7.47 1.87
C CYS A 113 -8.12 -8.94 1.43
N GLU A 114 -9.13 -9.70 1.91
CA GLU A 114 -9.36 -11.06 1.43
C GLU A 114 -9.70 -11.10 -0.07
N ASN A 115 -10.12 -9.98 -0.67
CA ASN A 115 -10.39 -9.88 -2.10
C ASN A 115 -9.20 -10.25 -2.99
N TYR A 116 -7.98 -10.25 -2.44
CA TYR A 116 -6.76 -10.68 -3.16
C TYR A 116 -6.49 -12.18 -3.05
N TYR A 117 -7.20 -12.92 -2.19
CA TYR A 117 -7.25 -14.38 -2.23
C TYR A 117 -8.17 -14.82 -3.37
N ASN A 118 -7.57 -15.26 -4.47
CA ASN A 118 -8.31 -15.51 -5.71
C ASN A 118 -8.99 -16.89 -5.68
N VAL A 119 -10.31 -16.88 -5.69
CA VAL A 119 -11.15 -18.08 -5.76
C VAL A 119 -11.89 -18.19 -7.10
N ASP A 120 -12.05 -17.06 -7.81
CA ASP A 120 -12.77 -17.01 -9.09
C ASP A 120 -12.02 -17.75 -10.21
N ASN A 121 -10.68 -17.64 -10.23
CA ASN A 121 -9.84 -18.31 -11.23
C ASN A 121 -9.37 -19.72 -10.84
N GLY A 122 -9.70 -20.17 -9.63
CA GLY A 122 -9.33 -21.48 -9.11
C GLY A 122 -7.86 -21.65 -8.71
N GLU A 123 -7.07 -20.58 -8.60
CA GLU A 123 -5.69 -20.66 -8.10
C GLU A 123 -5.62 -20.82 -6.57
N TYR A 124 -6.59 -20.26 -5.83
CA TYR A 124 -6.63 -20.31 -4.37
C TYR A 124 -5.37 -19.72 -3.71
N LEU A 125 -4.84 -18.66 -4.32
CA LEU A 125 -3.63 -17.95 -3.91
C LEU A 125 -3.90 -16.47 -3.66
N PHE A 126 -3.07 -15.87 -2.81
CA PHE A 126 -3.08 -14.42 -2.62
C PHE A 126 -2.28 -13.75 -3.75
N LEU A 127 -2.98 -13.09 -4.66
CA LEU A 127 -2.40 -12.49 -5.86
C LEU A 127 -2.22 -10.99 -5.71
N ASN A 128 -1.38 -10.42 -6.58
CA ASN A 128 -1.18 -8.97 -6.59
C ASN A 128 -2.42 -8.20 -7.06
N THR A 129 -3.49 -8.84 -7.53
CA THR A 129 -4.69 -8.17 -8.03
C THR A 129 -5.89 -9.09 -7.87
N ALA A 130 -7.11 -8.54 -7.81
CA ALA A 130 -8.36 -9.32 -7.92
C ALA A 130 -8.69 -9.72 -9.39
N ASN A 131 -7.65 -9.72 -10.21
CA ASN A 131 -7.51 -9.47 -11.63
C ASN A 131 -7.40 -10.53 -12.71
N TRP A 132 -7.47 -11.83 -12.45
CA TRP A 132 -7.17 -12.86 -13.47
C TRP A 132 -7.87 -14.13 -13.08
#